data_AF-A0A1Q2H3L3-F1
#
_entry.id   AF-A0A1Q2H3L3-F1
#
_cell.length_a   1.000
_cell.length_b   1.000
_cell.length_c   1.000
_cell.angle_alpha   90.00
_cell.angle_beta   90.00
_cell.angle_gamma   90.00
#
_symmetry.space_group_name_H-M   'P 1'
#
loop_
_entity.id
_entity.type
_entity.pdbx_description
1 polymer ?
#
loop_
_entity_poly.entity_id
_entity_poly.type
_entity_poly.pdbx_seq_one_letter_code
_entity_poly.pdbx_strand_id
1 'polypeptide(L)'
;MRLYKVIHRAPWRVVKISKKRQQLRFRRAMVALKIALAQEKQETKEMLSIYRRYTQGQTNKAELKRANEQFVDILKGLGLGIFAVLPFAPLTIPLVVKLGRIVGVDVLPSSFSMNKSIKELDAEISHENQKKAYDESLKK
;
A
#
# COMPACT_ATOMS: atom_id res chain seq x y z
N MET A 1 56.98 -8.75 -26.36
CA MET A 1 55.53 -9.00 -26.22
C MET A 1 54.95 -8.19 -25.05
N ARG A 2 53.96 -7.31 -25.27
CA ARG A 2 53.29 -6.51 -24.20
C ARG A 2 51.77 -6.39 -24.39
N LEU A 3 51.12 -7.42 -24.95
CA LEU A 3 49.68 -7.37 -25.27
C LEU A 3 48.75 -7.57 -24.05
N TYR A 4 49.24 -8.24 -23.00
CA TYR A 4 48.47 -8.63 -21.81
C TYR A 4 47.98 -7.43 -20.97
N LYS A 5 48.68 -6.29 -21.05
CA LYS A 5 48.35 -5.08 -20.27
C LYS A 5 47.12 -4.32 -20.81
N VAL A 6 46.57 -4.69 -21.97
CA VAL A 6 45.44 -3.97 -22.58
C VAL A 6 44.11 -4.74 -22.44
N ILE A 7 44.17 -6.06 -22.26
CA ILE A 7 43.00 -6.94 -22.21
C ILE A 7 42.09 -6.64 -21.00
N HIS A 8 42.66 -6.30 -19.84
CA HIS A 8 41.90 -5.93 -18.64
C HIS A 8 41.33 -4.50 -18.66
N ARG A 9 41.84 -3.62 -19.54
CA ARG A 9 41.36 -2.23 -19.64
C ARG A 9 40.02 -2.13 -20.37
N ALA A 10 39.76 -3.04 -21.33
CA ALA A 10 38.50 -3.14 -22.06
C ALA A 10 37.28 -3.42 -21.15
N PRO A 11 37.27 -4.44 -20.27
CA PRO A 11 36.11 -4.74 -19.42
C PRO A 11 35.77 -3.60 -18.45
N TRP A 12 36.78 -2.89 -17.91
CA TRP A 12 36.54 -1.75 -17.04
C TRP A 12 35.84 -0.58 -17.74
N ARG A 13 36.15 -0.33 -19.02
CA ARG A 13 35.43 0.66 -19.83
C ARG A 13 33.99 0.22 -20.08
N VAL A 14 33.76 -1.06 -20.38
CA VAL A 14 32.41 -1.61 -20.61
C VAL A 14 31.54 -1.47 -19.36
N VAL A 15 32.06 -1.76 -18.16
CA VAL A 15 31.34 -1.57 -16.89
C VAL A 15 30.98 -0.09 -16.68
N LYS A 16 31.92 0.83 -16.90
CA LYS A 16 31.65 2.28 -16.81
C LYS A 16 30.59 2.75 -17.81
N ILE A 17 30.66 2.27 -19.06
CA ILE A 17 29.68 2.59 -20.11
C ILE A 17 28.31 2.02 -19.74
N SER A 18 28.25 0.77 -19.26
CA SER A 18 27.01 0.12 -18.81
C SER A 18 26.37 0.89 -17.64
N LYS A 19 27.15 1.26 -16.62
CA LYS A 19 26.67 2.05 -15.48
C LYS A 19 26.09 3.40 -15.92
N LYS A 20 26.79 4.11 -16.82
CA LYS A 20 26.31 5.40 -17.37
C LYS A 20 25.03 5.20 -18.20
N ARG A 21 24.95 4.12 -18.99
CA ARG A 21 23.74 3.75 -19.75
C ARG A 21 22.55 3.46 -18.82
N GLN A 22 22.75 2.67 -17.77
CA GLN A 22 21.69 2.36 -16.79
C GLN A 22 21.22 3.63 -16.08
N GLN A 23 22.14 4.50 -15.67
CA GLN A 23 21.78 5.78 -15.05
C GLN A 23 20.95 6.66 -16.01
N LEU A 24 21.31 6.72 -17.29
CA LEU A 24 20.55 7.48 -18.29
C LEU A 24 19.17 6.87 -18.54
N ARG A 25 19.06 5.54 -18.61
CA ARG A 25 17.76 4.85 -18.74
C ARG A 25 16.87 5.13 -17.54
N PHE A 26 17.42 5.03 -16.33
CA PHE A 26 16.72 5.35 -15.10
C PHE A 26 16.26 6.80 -15.05
N ARG A 27 17.13 7.77 -15.40
CA ARG A 27 16.76 9.19 -15.48
C ARG A 27 15.60 9.43 -16.45
N ARG A 28 15.61 8.80 -17.63
CA ARG A 28 14.51 8.91 -18.60
C ARG A 28 13.21 8.34 -18.05
N ALA A 29 13.27 7.16 -17.41
CA ALA A 29 12.11 6.55 -16.75
C ALA A 29 11.56 7.46 -15.63
N MET A 30 12.43 8.08 -14.83
CA MET A 30 12.02 9.01 -13.78
C MET A 30 11.38 10.29 -14.32
N VAL A 31 11.86 10.82 -15.46
CA VAL A 31 11.23 11.97 -16.12
C VAL A 31 9.84 11.60 -16.65
N ALA A 32 9.69 10.46 -17.30
CA ALA A 32 8.40 9.97 -17.75
C ALA A 32 7.43 9.75 -16.56
N LEU A 33 7.92 9.14 -15.48
CA LEU A 33 7.15 8.96 -14.24
C LEU A 33 6.71 10.30 -13.65
N LYS A 34 7.59 11.31 -13.62
CA LYS A 34 7.25 12.65 -13.12
C LYS A 34 6.13 13.29 -13.94
N ILE A 35 6.16 13.14 -15.27
CA ILE A 35 5.12 13.67 -16.16
C ILE A 35 3.80 12.94 -15.91
N ALA A 36 3.82 11.61 -15.86
CA ALA A 36 2.64 10.80 -15.55
C ALA A 36 2.04 11.17 -14.18
N LEU A 37 2.86 11.25 -13.13
CA LEU A 37 2.42 11.65 -11.78
C LEU A 37 1.84 13.07 -11.72
N ALA A 38 2.33 13.99 -12.55
CA ALA A 38 1.79 15.34 -12.61
C ALA A 38 0.37 15.37 -13.19
N GLN A 39 0.09 14.51 -14.18
CA GLN A 39 -1.25 14.33 -14.74
C GLN A 39 -2.19 13.65 -13.74
N GLU A 40 -1.77 12.51 -13.18
CA GLU A 40 -2.52 11.75 -12.16
C GLU A 40 -2.90 12.62 -10.96
N LYS A 41 -2.03 13.56 -10.54
CA LYS A 41 -2.31 14.49 -9.44
C LYS A 41 -3.51 15.40 -9.71
N GLN A 42 -3.68 15.88 -10.94
CA GLN A 42 -4.80 16.75 -11.29
C GLN A 42 -6.11 15.96 -11.27
N GLU A 43 -6.12 14.78 -11.88
CA GLU A 43 -7.27 13.85 -11.87
C GLU A 43 -7.63 13.41 -10.43
N THR A 44 -6.62 13.14 -9.60
CA THR A 44 -6.79 12.82 -8.17
C THR A 44 -7.46 13.97 -7.41
N LYS A 45 -7.11 15.23 -7.71
CA LYS A 45 -7.72 16.40 -7.05
C LYS A 45 -9.20 16.52 -7.37
N GLU A 46 -9.57 16.26 -8.63
CA GLU A 46 -10.95 16.23 -9.08
C GLU A 46 -11.73 15.08 -8.43
N MET A 47 -11.16 13.87 -8.41
CA MET A 47 -11.70 12.71 -7.68
C MET A 47 -11.93 13.02 -6.19
N LEU A 48 -10.95 13.62 -5.49
CA LEU A 48 -11.08 14.02 -4.08
C LEU A 48 -12.16 15.08 -3.87
N SER A 49 -12.37 15.97 -4.85
CA SER A 49 -13.46 16.95 -4.79
C SER A 49 -14.84 16.27 -4.83
N ILE A 50 -14.99 15.18 -5.59
CA ILE A 50 -16.21 14.35 -5.63
C ILE A 50 -16.45 13.73 -4.25
N TYR A 51 -15.42 13.16 -3.62
CA TYR A 51 -15.57 12.61 -2.26
C TYR A 51 -15.97 13.68 -1.24
N ARG A 52 -15.38 14.87 -1.32
CA ARG A 52 -15.78 15.99 -0.45
C ARG A 52 -17.25 16.35 -0.64
N ARG A 53 -17.72 16.49 -1.89
CA ARG A 53 -19.15 16.76 -2.18
C ARG A 53 -20.08 15.62 -1.75
N TYR A 54 -19.61 14.38 -1.85
CA TYR A 54 -20.34 13.22 -1.35
C TYR A 54 -20.55 13.26 0.16
N THR A 55 -19.52 13.63 0.94
CA THR A 55 -19.67 13.84 2.40
C THR A 55 -20.64 14.97 2.76
N GLN A 56 -20.87 15.90 1.83
CA GLN A 56 -21.82 17.01 1.98
C GLN A 56 -23.23 16.67 1.45
N GLY A 57 -23.45 15.45 0.96
CA GLY A 57 -24.74 14.99 0.43
C GLY A 57 -25.09 15.51 -0.96
N GLN A 58 -24.14 16.10 -1.70
CA GLN A 58 -24.39 16.83 -2.95
C GLN A 58 -24.00 16.06 -4.23
N THR A 59 -23.67 14.76 -4.15
CA THR A 59 -23.12 13.99 -5.28
C THR A 59 -24.06 12.90 -5.78
N ASN A 60 -24.04 12.69 -7.10
CA ASN A 60 -24.75 11.61 -7.78
C ASN A 60 -23.99 10.27 -7.62
N LYS A 61 -24.71 9.16 -7.37
CA LYS A 61 -24.10 7.81 -7.20
C LYS A 61 -23.22 7.40 -8.38
N ALA A 62 -23.54 7.86 -9.59
CA ALA A 62 -22.75 7.62 -10.79
C ALA A 62 -21.36 8.30 -10.76
N GLU A 63 -21.27 9.51 -10.21
CA GLU A 63 -19.99 10.24 -10.07
C GLU A 63 -19.09 9.57 -9.03
N LEU A 64 -19.70 9.12 -7.92
CA LEU A 64 -18.97 8.38 -6.90
C LEU A 64 -18.39 7.07 -7.44
N LYS A 65 -19.16 6.34 -8.28
CA LYS A 65 -18.68 5.10 -8.91
C LYS A 65 -17.45 5.36 -9.80
N ARG A 66 -17.48 6.42 -10.61
CA ARG A 66 -16.35 6.83 -11.45
C ARG A 66 -15.12 7.23 -10.62
N ALA A 67 -15.33 7.97 -9.53
CA ALA A 67 -14.25 8.35 -8.62
C ALA A 67 -13.61 7.12 -7.94
N ASN A 68 -14.40 6.11 -7.58
CA ASN A 68 -13.90 4.85 -7.02
C ASN A 68 -13.10 4.04 -8.05
N GLU A 69 -13.54 3.99 -9.30
CA GLU A 69 -12.80 3.33 -10.40
C GLU A 69 -11.44 4.00 -10.62
N GLN A 70 -11.41 5.34 -10.66
CA GLN A 70 -10.15 6.11 -10.74
C GLN A 70 -9.23 5.86 -9.54
N PHE A 71 -9.78 5.77 -8.32
CA PHE A 71 -9.00 5.46 -7.13
C PHE A 71 -8.32 4.08 -7.23
N VAL A 72 -9.04 3.08 -7.73
CA VAL A 72 -8.54 1.73 -7.97
C VAL A 72 -7.41 1.73 -9.00
N ASP A 73 -7.52 2.53 -10.06
CA ASP A 73 -6.48 2.63 -11.08
C ASP A 73 -5.22 3.36 -10.58
N ILE A 74 -5.38 4.40 -9.75
CA ILE A 74 -4.27 5.04 -9.05
C ILE A 74 -3.54 4.02 -8.14
N LEU A 75 -4.29 3.19 -7.39
CA LEU A 75 -3.68 2.13 -6.57
C LEU A 75 -2.90 1.11 -7.41
N LYS A 76 -3.44 0.70 -8.56
CA LYS A 76 -2.72 -0.17 -9.50
C LYS A 76 -1.45 0.51 -10.02
N GLY A 77 -1.52 1.79 -10.39
CA GLY A 77 -0.38 2.59 -10.87
C GLY A 77 0.72 2.78 -9.82
N LEU A 78 0.36 2.87 -8.54
CA LEU A 78 1.30 2.95 -7.40
C LEU A 78 1.89 1.59 -7.00
N GLY A 79 1.53 0.49 -7.67
CA GLY A 79 1.94 -0.86 -7.29
C GLY A 79 1.19 -1.41 -6.07
N LEU A 80 0.13 -0.73 -5.63
CA LEU A 80 -0.78 -1.15 -4.57
C LEU A 80 -1.95 -1.99 -5.13
N GLY A 81 -1.76 -2.65 -6.27
CA GLY A 81 -2.80 -3.46 -6.93
C GLY A 81 -3.36 -4.57 -6.04
N ILE A 82 -2.58 -5.07 -5.07
CA ILE A 82 -3.06 -6.07 -4.11
C ILE A 82 -4.18 -5.51 -3.20
N PHE A 83 -4.12 -4.22 -2.88
CA PHE A 83 -5.13 -3.49 -2.11
C PHE A 83 -6.37 -3.16 -2.94
N ALA A 84 -6.22 -3.08 -4.26
CA ALA A 84 -7.32 -2.84 -5.19
C ALA A 84 -8.13 -4.10 -5.50
N VAL A 85 -7.51 -5.28 -5.50
CA VAL A 85 -8.14 -6.56 -5.84
C VAL A 85 -8.87 -7.19 -4.66
N LEU A 86 -8.36 -7.03 -3.43
CA LEU A 86 -8.93 -7.62 -2.23
C LEU A 86 -9.08 -6.59 -1.10
N PRO A 87 -10.28 -5.98 -0.94
CA PRO A 87 -10.60 -5.36 0.33
C PRO A 87 -10.65 -6.47 1.40
N PHE A 88 -10.01 -6.25 2.56
CA PHE A 88 -9.98 -7.17 3.71
C PHE A 88 -9.04 -8.40 3.64
N ALA A 89 -7.92 -8.36 2.91
CA ALA A 89 -6.90 -9.39 3.12
C ALA A 89 -6.41 -9.37 4.61
N PRO A 90 -6.16 -10.51 5.27
CA PRO A 90 -5.67 -10.57 6.65
C PRO A 90 -4.43 -9.71 6.92
N LEU A 91 -3.62 -9.45 5.88
CA LEU A 91 -2.42 -8.60 5.96
C LEU A 91 -2.69 -7.08 5.89
N THR A 92 -3.84 -6.66 5.35
CA THR A 92 -4.12 -5.25 5.03
C THR A 92 -4.24 -4.39 6.27
N ILE A 93 -5.01 -4.85 7.27
CA ILE A 93 -5.23 -4.14 8.53
C ILE A 93 -3.88 -3.88 9.23
N PRO A 94 -3.02 -4.89 9.50
CA PRO A 94 -1.70 -4.66 10.08
C PRO A 94 -0.86 -3.62 9.33
N LEU A 95 -0.90 -3.62 8.00
CA LEU A 95 -0.10 -2.71 7.19
C LEU A 95 -0.61 -1.27 7.26
N VAL A 96 -1.94 -1.06 7.15
CA VAL A 96 -2.56 0.27 7.28
C VAL A 96 -2.30 0.85 8.66
N VAL A 97 -2.41 0.04 9.72
CA VAL A 97 -2.09 0.46 11.10
C VAL A 97 -0.62 0.86 11.22
N LYS A 98 0.29 0.08 10.63
CA LYS A 98 1.72 0.37 10.69
C LYS A 98 2.07 1.64 9.91
N LEU A 99 1.47 1.84 8.74
CA LEU A 99 1.63 3.06 7.95
C LEU A 99 1.06 4.28 8.68
N GLY A 100 -0.16 4.19 9.22
CA GLY A 100 -0.79 5.24 10.03
C GLY A 100 0.10 5.66 11.21
N ARG A 101 0.64 4.70 11.98
CA ARG A 101 1.59 4.98 13.05
C ARG A 101 2.87 5.67 12.58
N ILE A 102 3.40 5.30 11.41
CA ILE A 102 4.58 5.95 10.81
C ILE A 102 4.28 7.41 10.44
N VAL A 103 3.08 7.71 9.94
CA VAL A 103 2.65 9.09 9.62
C VAL A 103 2.00 9.82 10.80
N GLY A 104 1.96 9.22 11.99
CA GLY A 104 1.44 9.84 13.21
C GLY A 104 -0.09 9.90 13.33
N VAL A 105 -0.82 9.12 12.52
CA VAL A 105 -2.29 9.06 12.53
C VAL A 105 -2.74 7.72 13.08
N ASP A 106 -3.51 7.72 14.17
CA ASP A 106 -4.14 6.49 14.66
C ASP A 106 -5.38 6.17 13.83
N VAL A 107 -5.29 5.06 13.08
CA VAL A 107 -6.33 4.58 12.17
C VAL A 107 -7.17 3.47 12.80
N LEU A 108 -6.82 3.00 14.00
CA LEU A 108 -7.64 2.03 14.74
C LEU A 108 -8.71 2.77 15.57
N PRO A 109 -9.96 2.26 15.61
CA PRO A 109 -10.91 2.68 16.63
C PRO A 109 -10.32 2.40 18.01
N SER A 110 -10.59 3.24 18.99
CA SER A 110 -10.10 3.09 20.37
C SER A 110 -10.39 1.70 20.97
N SER A 111 -11.47 1.05 20.54
CA SER A 111 -11.85 -0.33 20.90
C SER A 111 -10.86 -1.42 20.45
N PHE A 112 -9.99 -1.12 19.48
CA PHE A 112 -8.96 -2.02 18.95
C PHE A 112 -7.55 -1.69 19.46
N SER A 113 -7.42 -0.78 20.44
CA SER A 113 -6.14 -0.49 21.08
C SER A 113 -5.64 -1.74 21.81
N MET A 114 -4.83 -2.55 21.11
CA MET A 114 -4.12 -3.71 21.64
C MET A 114 -3.03 -3.24 22.60
N ASN A 115 -3.43 -2.85 23.81
CA ASN A 115 -2.55 -2.76 24.97
C ASN A 115 -2.45 -4.10 25.70
N LYS A 116 -3.20 -5.12 25.26
CA LYS A 116 -3.10 -6.50 25.73
C LYS A 116 -2.15 -7.30 24.84
N SER A 117 -1.29 -8.11 25.45
CA SER A 117 -0.37 -8.96 24.70
C SER A 117 -1.13 -10.10 23.99
N ILE A 118 -0.59 -10.62 22.88
CA ILE A 118 -1.17 -11.77 22.15
C ILE A 118 -1.45 -12.96 23.10
N LYS A 119 -0.61 -13.15 24.12
CA LYS A 119 -0.80 -14.21 25.14
C LYS A 119 -2.03 -14.00 26.01
N GLU A 120 -2.37 -12.74 26.32
CA GLU A 120 -3.55 -12.41 27.12
C GLU A 120 -4.84 -12.57 26.30
N LEU A 121 -4.79 -12.24 25.01
CA LEU A 121 -5.90 -12.43 24.07
C LEU A 121 -6.20 -13.93 23.87
N ASP A 122 -5.17 -14.76 23.68
CA ASP A 122 -5.34 -16.21 23.55
C ASP A 122 -5.91 -16.85 24.83
N ALA A 123 -5.51 -16.34 26.01
CA ALA A 123 -6.06 -16.77 27.29
C ALA A 123 -7.54 -16.38 27.44
N GLU A 124 -7.92 -15.15 27.10
CA GLU A 124 -9.30 -14.66 27.17
C GLU A 124 -10.23 -15.44 26.22
N ILE A 125 -9.78 -15.72 25.00
CA ILE A 125 -10.53 -16.52 24.02
C ILE A 125 -10.72 -17.96 24.53
N SER A 126 -9.69 -18.54 25.14
CA SER A 126 -9.76 -19.89 25.72
C SER A 126 -10.75 -19.95 26.88
N HIS A 127 -10.74 -18.95 27.75
CA HIS A 127 -11.69 -18.85 28.88
C HIS A 127 -13.13 -18.61 28.42
N GLU A 128 -13.37 -17.79 27.40
CA GLU A 128 -14.71 -17.61 26.82
C GLU A 128 -15.26 -18.90 26.21
N ASN A 129 -14.42 -19.64 25.47
CA ASN A 129 -14.83 -20.89 24.84
C ASN A 129 -15.15 -21.97 25.87
N GLN A 130 -14.37 -22.06 26.95
CA GLN A 130 -14.67 -22.97 28.06
C GLN A 130 -15.97 -22.62 28.77
N LYS A 131 -16.22 -21.32 29.00
CA LYS A 131 -17.45 -20.84 29.64
C LYS A 131 -18.69 -21.11 28.78
N LYS A 132 -18.60 -20.91 27.47
CA LYS A 132 -19.67 -21.24 26.51
C LYS A 132 -19.96 -22.75 26.46
N ALA A 133 -18.91 -23.58 26.44
CA ALA A 133 -19.07 -25.04 26.46
C ALA A 133 -19.72 -25.54 27.77
N TYR A 134 -19.38 -24.92 28.90
CA TYR A 134 -20.02 -25.19 30.19
C TYR A 134 -21.50 -24.78 30.21
N ASP A 135 -21.82 -23.57 29.75
CA ASP A 135 -23.21 -23.07 29.70
C ASP A 135 -24.09 -23.87 28.71
N GLU A 136 -23.52 -24.38 27.61
CA GLU A 136 -24.22 -25.30 26.70
C GLU A 136 -24.48 -26.67 27.34
N SER A 137 -23.58 -27.16 28.18
CA SER A 137 -23.75 -28.44 28.88
C SER A 137 -24.85 -28.41 29.95
N LEU A 138 -25.14 -27.24 30.51
CA LEU A 138 -26.21 -27.00 31.47
C LEU A 138 -27.59 -26.78 30.83
N LYS A 139 -27.64 -26.59 29.50
CA LYS A 139 -28.89 -26.39 28.74
C LYS A 139 -29.40 -27.67 28.05
N LYS A 140 -28.68 -28.78 28.17
CA LYS A 140 -29.13 -30.13 27.76
C LYS A 140 -29.67 -30.89 28.96
#